data_AF-A0A2K2CTY7-F1
#
_entry.id   AF-A0A2K2CTY7-F1
#
_cell.length_a   1.000
_cell.length_b   1.000
_cell.length_c   1.000
_cell.angle_alpha   90.00
_cell.angle_beta   90.00
_cell.angle_gamma   90.00
#
_symmetry.space_group_name_H-M   'P 1'
#
loop_
_entity.id
_entity.type
_entity.pdbx_description
1 polymer ?
#
loop_
_entity_poly.entity_id
_entity_poly.type
_entity_poly.pdbx_seq_one_letter_code
_entity_poly.pdbx_strand_id
1 'polypeptide(L)'
;MIEALNGVDLVVHAAGPFQREDKCAVMQAAISTKTGYADVCDGMDYSWRAKSLHEEAKAAGVPALITAGISPGVSNVMAAELVRAAKSENCGEPERLRFFYYIAGTGGAGPTALGTSFLLLGEDVIAYHKGREIKLKPYSGARNIDFGEGIGKKDVYLLNLPEVKSTHKFLGVPTVSARFGSDPFIWNWGMETFANFLPADILRDKNIVLKLTECVDPFIRVIDGIVGECVSMRIDLENSNGHNTMGLFTHNSLSVGLCSSCICSSNSRRQH
;
A
#
# COMPACT_ATOMS: atom_id res chain seq x y z
N MET A 1 22.41 10.96 11.58
CA MET A 1 21.47 11.05 10.45
C MET A 1 21.71 12.30 9.62
N ILE A 2 21.67 13.52 10.19
CA ILE A 2 21.99 14.76 9.47
C ILE A 2 23.37 14.69 8.78
N GLU A 3 24.41 14.27 9.50
CA GLU A 3 25.75 14.12 8.92
C GLU A 3 25.81 13.14 7.74
N ALA A 4 24.97 12.10 7.76
CA ALA A 4 24.92 11.09 6.70
C ALA A 4 24.23 11.61 5.42
N LEU A 5 23.54 12.75 5.48
CA LEU A 5 22.89 13.40 4.33
C LEU A 5 23.75 14.52 3.72
N ASN A 6 24.91 14.81 4.30
CA ASN A 6 25.81 15.83 3.75
C ASN A 6 26.30 15.43 2.35
N GLY A 7 26.07 16.30 1.37
CA GLY A 7 26.44 16.05 -0.03
C GLY A 7 25.56 15.02 -0.75
N VAL A 8 24.44 14.62 -0.16
CA VAL A 8 23.46 13.70 -0.77
C VAL A 8 22.36 14.50 -1.47
N ASP A 9 22.09 14.18 -2.74
CA ASP A 9 21.04 14.82 -3.53
C ASP A 9 19.63 14.30 -3.17
N LEU A 10 19.52 13.00 -2.91
CA LEU A 10 18.26 12.30 -2.61
C LEU A 10 18.49 11.18 -1.60
N VAL A 11 17.66 11.13 -0.56
CA VAL A 11 17.55 9.96 0.33
C VAL A 11 16.32 9.14 -0.04
N VAL A 12 16.50 7.83 -0.19
CA VAL A 12 15.40 6.86 -0.39
C VAL A 12 15.24 6.03 0.88
N HIS A 13 14.19 6.31 1.65
CA HIS A 13 13.87 5.63 2.89
C HIS A 13 13.10 4.34 2.61
N ALA A 14 13.82 3.21 2.70
CA ALA A 14 13.26 1.86 2.62
C ALA A 14 13.40 1.03 3.92
N ALA A 15 13.92 1.65 4.99
CA ALA A 15 14.07 1.02 6.30
C ALA A 15 12.74 0.93 7.11
N GLY A 16 11.80 0.09 6.65
CA GLY A 16 10.58 -0.22 7.40
C GLY A 16 10.84 -1.15 8.61
N PRO A 17 9.77 -1.53 9.36
CA PRO A 17 8.37 -1.18 9.15
C PRO A 17 8.02 0.25 9.56
N PHE A 18 7.16 0.93 8.79
CA PHE A 18 6.76 2.32 9.03
C PHE A 18 5.60 2.45 10.02
N GLN A 19 4.87 1.36 10.28
CA GLN A 19 3.80 1.29 11.26
C GLN A 19 4.36 1.67 12.64
N ARG A 20 3.59 2.37 13.47
CA ARG A 20 3.97 2.76 14.84
C ARG A 20 5.26 3.58 14.99
N GLU A 21 5.82 4.13 13.91
CA GLU A 21 6.90 5.12 14.02
C GLU A 21 6.32 6.47 14.40
N ASP A 22 6.68 7.01 15.57
CA ASP A 22 6.07 8.26 16.08
C ASP A 22 6.55 9.52 15.36
N LYS A 23 7.66 9.42 14.62
CA LYS A 23 8.31 10.55 13.94
C LYS A 23 8.73 10.17 12.52
N CYS A 24 8.67 11.14 11.61
CA CYS A 24 9.24 11.02 10.27
C CYS A 24 10.70 11.50 10.28
N ALA A 25 11.54 10.88 11.12
CA ALA A 25 12.86 11.44 11.46
C ALA A 25 13.81 11.57 10.26
N VAL A 26 13.75 10.64 9.30
CA VAL A 26 14.53 10.72 8.05
C VAL A 26 14.04 11.88 7.18
N MET A 27 12.73 12.07 7.05
CA MET A 27 12.15 13.19 6.29
C MET A 27 12.50 14.53 6.94
N GLN A 28 12.40 14.63 8.27
CA GLN A 28 12.79 15.84 9.01
C GLN A 28 14.27 16.17 8.85
N ALA A 29 15.15 15.16 8.86
CA ALA A 29 16.56 15.33 8.57
C ALA A 29 16.78 15.83 7.14
N ALA A 30 16.11 15.22 6.15
CA ALA A 30 16.20 15.62 4.74
C ALA A 30 15.74 17.08 4.51
N ILE A 31 14.65 17.50 5.15
CA ILE A 31 14.19 18.89 5.15
C ILE A 31 15.27 19.82 5.73
N SER A 32 15.87 19.43 6.86
CA SER A 32 16.89 20.23 7.55
C SER A 32 18.18 20.37 6.74
N THR A 33 18.58 19.33 6.00
CA THR A 33 19.79 19.34 5.15
C THR A 33 19.56 19.79 3.72
N LYS A 34 18.31 20.14 3.37
CA LYS A 34 17.88 20.47 2.00
C LYS A 34 18.13 19.34 0.99
N THR A 35 18.03 18.10 1.45
CA THR A 35 18.18 16.88 0.64
C THR A 35 16.82 16.45 0.13
N GLY A 36 16.71 16.06 -1.15
CA GLY A 36 15.47 15.47 -1.68
C GLY A 36 15.10 14.21 -0.90
N TYR A 37 13.80 13.91 -0.78
CA TYR A 37 13.32 12.77 -0.01
C TYR A 37 12.38 11.88 -0.81
N ALA A 38 12.56 10.57 -0.71
CA ALA A 38 11.59 9.59 -1.14
C ALA A 38 11.41 8.48 -0.10
N ASP A 39 10.22 7.89 0.02
CA ASP A 39 10.01 6.69 0.83
C ASP A 39 9.05 5.69 0.18
N VAL A 40 9.11 4.45 0.65
CA VAL A 40 8.20 3.35 0.28
C VAL A 40 7.23 3.01 1.41
N CYS A 41 6.83 4.03 2.19
CA CYS A 41 5.95 3.83 3.34
C CYS A 41 4.60 3.24 2.93
N ASP A 42 4.15 2.22 3.66
CA ASP A 42 2.84 1.59 3.56
C ASP A 42 1.95 1.85 4.80
N GLY A 43 2.47 2.55 5.81
CA GLY A 43 1.80 2.86 7.06
C GLY A 43 0.82 4.04 6.96
N MET A 44 -0.44 3.80 7.35
CA MET A 44 -1.50 4.81 7.37
C MET A 44 -1.10 6.07 8.17
N ASP A 45 -0.78 5.93 9.45
CA ASP A 45 -0.46 7.07 10.33
C ASP A 45 0.85 7.77 9.94
N TYR A 46 1.88 6.99 9.55
CA TYR A 46 3.15 7.56 9.09
C TYR A 46 2.94 8.42 7.84
N SER A 47 2.18 7.93 6.84
CA SER A 47 1.93 8.69 5.62
C SER A 47 1.26 10.04 5.88
N TRP A 48 0.35 10.15 6.87
CA TRP A 48 -0.27 11.44 7.21
C TRP A 48 0.63 12.35 8.04
N ARG A 49 1.45 11.78 8.93
CA ARG A 49 2.50 12.56 9.61
C ARG A 49 3.49 13.13 8.61
N ALA A 50 3.94 12.33 7.65
CA ALA A 50 4.82 12.80 6.57
C ALA A 50 4.14 13.91 5.74
N LYS A 51 2.85 13.76 5.38
CA LYS A 51 2.07 14.82 4.70
C LYS A 51 1.94 16.11 5.54
N SER A 52 1.96 16.01 6.87
CA SER A 52 1.86 17.19 7.75
C SER A 52 3.10 18.09 7.67
N LEU A 53 4.24 17.55 7.23
CA LEU A 53 5.49 18.29 6.99
C LEU A 53 5.49 19.03 5.64
N HIS A 54 4.36 19.11 4.93
CA HIS A 54 4.28 19.72 3.59
C HIS A 54 4.79 21.17 3.58
N GLU A 55 4.33 22.01 4.51
CA GLU A 55 4.71 23.43 4.54
C GLU A 55 6.19 23.60 4.91
N GLU A 56 6.72 22.76 5.80
CA GLU A 56 8.14 22.77 6.17
C GLU A 56 9.03 22.39 4.97
N ALA A 57 8.68 21.30 4.27
CA ALA A 57 9.41 20.86 3.07
C ALA A 57 9.35 21.92 1.96
N LYS A 58 8.18 22.52 1.74
CA LYS A 58 7.97 23.58 0.76
C LYS A 58 8.80 24.83 1.09
N ALA A 59 8.79 25.26 2.36
CA ALA A 59 9.58 26.41 2.81
C ALA A 59 11.10 26.18 2.67
N ALA A 60 11.55 24.94 2.88
CA ALA A 60 12.95 24.55 2.70
C ALA A 60 13.34 24.34 1.23
N GLY A 61 12.38 24.33 0.29
CA GLY A 61 12.62 24.02 -1.12
C GLY A 61 12.95 22.55 -1.38
N VAL A 62 12.50 21.65 -0.50
CA VAL A 62 12.82 20.22 -0.54
C VAL A 62 11.71 19.43 -1.24
N PRO A 63 11.99 18.78 -2.38
CA PRO A 63 11.04 17.85 -2.98
C PRO A 63 10.95 16.58 -2.13
N ALA A 64 9.72 16.15 -1.82
CA ALA A 64 9.44 14.95 -1.05
C ALA A 64 8.37 14.08 -1.73
N LEU A 65 8.73 12.85 -2.09
CA LEU A 65 7.83 11.84 -2.65
C LEU A 65 7.61 10.70 -1.65
N ILE A 66 6.45 10.67 -1.02
CA ILE A 66 6.13 9.64 -0.03
C ILE A 66 5.30 8.52 -0.66
N THR A 67 5.26 7.36 0.00
CA THR A 67 4.41 6.22 -0.36
C THR A 67 4.64 5.74 -1.80
N ALA A 68 5.91 5.69 -2.24
CA ALA A 68 6.33 5.46 -3.63
C ALA A 68 6.67 3.99 -3.94
N GLY A 69 5.85 3.06 -3.44
CA GLY A 69 5.96 1.62 -3.71
C GLY A 69 5.03 1.15 -4.83
N ILE A 70 4.69 -0.14 -4.83
CA ILE A 70 3.63 -0.69 -5.69
C ILE A 70 2.26 -0.38 -5.07
N SER A 71 2.07 -0.79 -3.82
CA SER A 71 0.91 -0.44 -3.01
C SER A 71 1.37 -0.11 -1.60
N PRO A 72 1.29 1.17 -1.19
CA PRO A 72 0.89 2.35 -1.97
C PRO A 72 1.93 2.79 -3.02
N GLY A 73 1.50 3.59 -3.99
CA GLY A 73 2.34 4.21 -5.03
C GLY A 73 1.82 4.01 -6.45
N VAL A 74 2.15 2.88 -7.08
CA VAL A 74 1.60 2.53 -8.42
C VAL A 74 0.08 2.46 -8.38
N SER A 75 -0.53 1.90 -7.33
CA SER A 75 -1.99 1.90 -7.18
C SER A 75 -2.59 3.31 -7.06
N ASN A 76 -1.90 4.25 -6.40
CA ASN A 76 -2.35 5.64 -6.34
C ASN A 76 -2.36 6.27 -7.73
N VAL A 77 -1.31 6.02 -8.53
CA VAL A 77 -1.22 6.52 -9.92
C VAL A 77 -2.31 5.90 -10.78
N MET A 78 -2.51 4.58 -10.71
CA MET A 78 -3.58 3.89 -11.44
C MET A 78 -4.96 4.44 -11.07
N ALA A 79 -5.24 4.65 -9.77
CA ALA A 79 -6.49 5.27 -9.33
C ALA A 79 -6.67 6.70 -9.86
N ALA A 80 -5.61 7.51 -9.82
CA ALA A 80 -5.64 8.88 -10.34
C ALA A 80 -5.89 8.90 -11.86
N GLU A 81 -5.26 8.00 -12.61
CA GLU A 81 -5.47 7.88 -14.05
C GLU A 81 -6.88 7.39 -14.41
N LEU A 82 -7.45 6.42 -13.68
CA LEU A 82 -8.84 5.99 -13.86
C LEU A 82 -9.82 7.16 -13.64
N VAL A 83 -9.63 7.92 -12.56
CA VAL A 83 -10.45 9.10 -12.25
C VAL A 83 -10.27 10.19 -13.32
N ARG A 84 -9.04 10.42 -13.79
CA ARG A 84 -8.74 11.39 -14.84
C ARG A 84 -9.41 11.00 -16.17
N ALA A 85 -9.29 9.73 -16.56
CA ALA A 85 -9.89 9.19 -17.79
C ALA A 85 -11.41 9.30 -17.75
N ALA A 86 -12.05 8.89 -16.65
CA ALA A 86 -13.49 8.99 -16.47
C ALA A 86 -14.00 10.43 -16.62
N LYS A 87 -13.27 11.42 -16.07
CA LYS A 87 -13.60 12.84 -16.22
C LYS A 87 -13.42 13.33 -17.66
N SER A 88 -12.35 12.93 -18.35
CA SER A 88 -12.13 13.34 -19.74
C SER A 88 -13.12 12.71 -20.73
N GLU A 89 -13.61 11.51 -20.44
CA GLU A 89 -14.57 10.78 -21.27
C GLU A 89 -16.04 11.08 -20.90
N ASN A 90 -16.26 12.05 -20.00
CA ASN A 90 -17.58 12.44 -19.51
C ASN A 90 -18.41 11.25 -18.98
N CYS A 91 -17.73 10.32 -18.28
CA CYS A 91 -18.32 9.10 -17.73
C CYS A 91 -19.09 9.33 -16.42
N GLY A 92 -19.59 10.53 -16.16
CA GLY A 92 -20.20 10.89 -14.88
C GLY A 92 -19.18 11.11 -13.76
N GLU A 93 -19.67 11.35 -12.55
CA GLU A 93 -18.83 11.63 -11.39
C GLU A 93 -18.33 10.32 -10.74
N PRO A 94 -17.05 10.23 -10.35
CA PRO A 94 -16.52 9.11 -9.56
C PRO A 94 -17.29 8.91 -8.25
N GLU A 95 -17.93 7.74 -8.07
CA GLU A 95 -18.71 7.44 -6.86
C GLU A 95 -18.02 6.44 -5.94
N ARG A 96 -17.35 5.43 -6.53
CA ARG A 96 -16.75 4.35 -5.76
C ARG A 96 -15.43 3.90 -6.36
N LEU A 97 -14.39 3.88 -5.53
CA LEU A 97 -13.08 3.36 -5.87
C LEU A 97 -12.75 2.18 -4.95
N ARG A 98 -12.42 1.02 -5.51
CA ARG A 98 -12.07 -0.18 -4.74
C ARG A 98 -10.71 -0.68 -5.16
N PHE A 99 -9.85 -0.86 -4.19
CA PHE A 99 -8.55 -1.48 -4.38
C PHE A 99 -8.61 -2.94 -3.96
N PHE A 100 -8.10 -3.81 -4.82
CA PHE A 100 -7.99 -5.24 -4.58
C PHE A 100 -6.55 -5.65 -4.84
N TYR A 101 -5.95 -6.34 -3.88
CA TYR A 101 -4.57 -6.80 -3.95
C TYR A 101 -4.54 -8.31 -3.74
N TYR A 102 -3.63 -8.95 -4.46
CA TYR A 102 -3.36 -10.37 -4.37
C TYR A 102 -1.86 -10.62 -4.42
N ILE A 103 -1.37 -11.51 -3.56
CA ILE A 103 -0.04 -12.09 -3.64
C ILE A 103 -0.09 -13.62 -3.51
N ALA A 104 0.74 -14.32 -4.27
CA ALA A 104 1.05 -15.72 -4.03
C ALA A 104 2.24 -15.81 -3.08
N GLY A 105 2.13 -16.62 -2.02
CA GLY A 105 3.13 -16.68 -0.96
C GLY A 105 3.31 -15.31 -0.29
N THR A 106 4.56 -14.91 -0.10
CA THR A 106 4.94 -13.53 0.29
C THR A 106 5.12 -12.60 -0.90
N GLY A 107 4.86 -13.07 -2.12
CA GLY A 107 5.25 -12.38 -3.36
C GLY A 107 6.77 -12.36 -3.60
N GLY A 108 7.57 -13.09 -2.81
CA GLY A 108 9.04 -12.99 -2.86
C GLY A 108 9.61 -11.83 -2.04
N ALA A 109 8.77 -11.11 -1.28
CA ALA A 109 9.22 -10.10 -0.31
C ALA A 109 9.69 -10.70 1.03
N GLY A 110 9.50 -12.02 1.21
CA GLY A 110 9.94 -12.77 2.37
C GLY A 110 9.20 -12.38 3.66
N PRO A 111 9.79 -12.64 4.84
CA PRO A 111 9.11 -12.52 6.13
C PRO A 111 8.55 -11.12 6.41
N THR A 112 9.18 -10.08 5.85
CA THR A 112 8.76 -8.68 6.04
C THR A 112 7.32 -8.44 5.59
N ALA A 113 6.89 -9.05 4.47
CA ALA A 113 5.51 -8.89 3.98
C ALA A 113 4.48 -9.46 4.97
N LEU A 114 4.80 -10.58 5.62
CA LEU A 114 3.95 -11.15 6.66
C LEU A 114 3.96 -10.31 7.93
N GLY A 115 5.13 -9.82 8.35
CA GLY A 115 5.25 -8.93 9.51
C GLY A 115 4.39 -7.67 9.37
N THR A 116 4.42 -7.02 8.21
CA THR A 116 3.51 -5.90 7.90
C THR A 116 2.05 -6.35 7.95
N SER A 117 1.72 -7.49 7.36
CA SER A 117 0.35 -8.01 7.34
C SER A 117 -0.19 -8.24 8.75
N PHE A 118 0.61 -8.77 9.68
CA PHE A 118 0.23 -8.94 11.09
C PHE A 118 0.05 -7.60 11.81
N LEU A 119 0.93 -6.62 11.57
CA LEU A 119 0.77 -5.28 12.16
C LEU A 119 -0.54 -4.62 11.72
N LEU A 120 -0.95 -4.82 10.46
CA LEU A 120 -2.22 -4.32 9.92
C LEU A 120 -3.44 -5.01 10.54
N LEU A 121 -3.33 -6.26 11.01
CA LEU A 121 -4.42 -6.92 11.76
C LEU A 121 -4.71 -6.25 13.12
N GLY A 122 -3.74 -5.52 13.67
CA GLY A 122 -3.93 -4.75 14.90
C GLY A 122 -4.63 -3.39 14.68
N GLU A 123 -4.93 -3.01 13.44
CA GLU A 123 -5.49 -1.70 13.08
C GLU A 123 -6.97 -1.78 12.69
N ASP A 124 -7.74 -0.77 13.11
CA ASP A 124 -9.06 -0.54 12.51
C ASP A 124 -8.86 -0.21 11.03
N VAL A 125 -9.65 -0.82 10.16
CA VAL A 125 -9.66 -0.48 8.75
C VAL A 125 -10.42 0.81 8.55
N ILE A 126 -9.75 1.83 8.03
CA ILE A 126 -10.38 3.08 7.61
C ILE A 126 -10.89 2.91 6.18
N ALA A 127 -12.20 3.07 5.99
CA ALA A 127 -12.84 3.15 4.69
C ALA A 127 -13.75 4.37 4.61
N TYR A 128 -14.19 4.71 3.41
CA TYR A 128 -15.14 5.81 3.19
C TYR A 128 -16.40 5.26 2.53
N HIS A 129 -17.56 5.71 3.00
CA HIS A 129 -18.85 5.41 2.39
C HIS A 129 -19.66 6.70 2.27
N LYS A 130 -19.98 7.09 1.03
CA LYS A 130 -20.74 8.31 0.73
C LYS A 130 -20.19 9.56 1.45
N GLY A 131 -18.86 9.71 1.42
CA GLY A 131 -18.12 10.83 2.00
C GLY A 131 -17.90 10.74 3.51
N ARG A 132 -18.39 9.69 4.18
CA ARG A 132 -18.21 9.49 5.62
C ARG A 132 -17.12 8.45 5.89
N GLU A 133 -16.22 8.79 6.80
CA GLU A 133 -15.24 7.84 7.32
C GLU A 133 -15.96 6.77 8.15
N ILE A 134 -15.64 5.50 7.91
CA ILE A 134 -16.12 4.36 8.65
C ILE A 134 -14.94 3.51 9.11
N LYS A 135 -15.05 3.01 10.34
CA LYS A 135 -14.08 2.06 10.92
C LYS A 135 -14.64 0.65 10.81
N LEU A 136 -13.84 -0.25 10.26
CA LEU A 136 -14.21 -1.64 10.03
C LEU A 136 -13.18 -2.57 10.66
N LYS A 137 -13.59 -3.81 10.91
CA LYS A 137 -12.69 -4.84 11.43
C LYS A 137 -11.68 -5.27 10.35
N PRO A 138 -10.38 -5.39 10.65
CA PRO A 138 -9.41 -5.94 9.72
C PRO A 138 -9.73 -7.40 9.41
N TYR A 139 -9.33 -7.84 8.23
CA TYR A 139 -9.54 -9.20 7.74
C TYR A 139 -10.99 -9.68 7.75
N SER A 140 -11.93 -8.75 7.56
CA SER A 140 -13.38 -9.04 7.50
C SER A 140 -13.97 -8.70 6.13
N GLY A 141 -15.25 -9.02 5.94
CA GLY A 141 -16.00 -8.61 4.75
C GLY A 141 -15.45 -9.19 3.45
N ALA A 142 -15.15 -10.50 3.48
CA ALA A 142 -14.60 -11.25 2.36
C ALA A 142 -15.37 -11.03 1.06
N ARG A 143 -14.63 -10.94 -0.04
CA ARG A 143 -15.14 -10.81 -1.40
C ARG A 143 -14.34 -11.71 -2.32
N ASN A 144 -15.04 -12.43 -3.19
CA ASN A 144 -14.40 -13.19 -4.26
C ASN A 144 -14.23 -12.29 -5.48
N ILE A 145 -12.99 -11.99 -5.85
CA ILE A 145 -12.64 -11.05 -6.92
C ILE A 145 -11.82 -11.78 -7.98
N ASP A 146 -12.17 -11.53 -9.24
CA ASP A 146 -11.43 -12.06 -10.39
C ASP A 146 -10.29 -11.12 -10.78
N PHE A 147 -9.05 -11.61 -10.71
CA PHE A 147 -7.86 -10.86 -11.11
C PHE A 147 -7.47 -11.10 -12.57
N GLY A 148 -8.35 -11.73 -13.36
CA GLY A 148 -8.14 -12.00 -14.77
C GLY A 148 -7.32 -13.26 -15.03
N GLU A 149 -6.96 -13.45 -16.30
CA GLU A 149 -6.24 -14.64 -16.75
C GLU A 149 -4.88 -14.79 -16.03
N GLY A 150 -4.53 -16.02 -15.65
CA GLY A 150 -3.30 -16.35 -14.91
C GLY A 150 -3.49 -16.41 -13.39
N ILE A 151 -4.31 -15.54 -12.78
CA ILE A 151 -4.58 -15.54 -11.34
C ILE A 151 -5.97 -16.13 -11.03
N GLY A 152 -6.97 -15.71 -11.79
CA GLY A 152 -8.37 -16.07 -11.59
C GLY A 152 -8.97 -15.47 -10.32
N LYS A 153 -9.95 -16.19 -9.76
CA LYS A 153 -10.75 -15.74 -8.62
C LYS A 153 -10.04 -15.97 -7.29
N LYS A 154 -9.99 -14.94 -6.46
CA LYS A 154 -9.37 -14.96 -5.12
C LYS A 154 -10.28 -14.31 -4.09
N ASP A 155 -10.24 -14.84 -2.87
CA ASP A 155 -10.91 -14.22 -1.74
C ASP A 155 -10.02 -13.13 -1.14
N VAL A 156 -10.59 -11.93 -1.00
CA VAL A 156 -9.90 -10.74 -0.50
C VAL A 156 -10.68 -10.12 0.67
N TYR A 157 -9.95 -9.58 1.63
CA TYR A 157 -10.43 -9.17 2.95
C TYR A 157 -10.02 -7.73 3.24
N LEU A 158 -10.80 -7.01 4.06
CA LEU A 158 -10.52 -5.61 4.40
C LEU A 158 -9.15 -5.43 5.09
N LEU A 159 -8.35 -4.48 4.61
CA LEU A 159 -7.10 -4.05 5.25
C LEU A 159 -6.97 -2.52 5.23
N ASN A 160 -6.24 -1.99 6.22
CA ASN A 160 -6.03 -0.57 6.39
C ASN A 160 -4.86 -0.09 5.52
N LEU A 161 -5.15 0.59 4.40
CA LEU A 161 -4.12 1.08 3.47
C LEU A 161 -4.20 2.60 3.25
N PRO A 162 -3.06 3.30 3.15
CA PRO A 162 -3.00 4.77 3.08
C PRO A 162 -3.64 5.36 1.82
N GLU A 163 -3.76 4.56 0.77
CA GLU A 163 -4.37 4.92 -0.52
C GLU A 163 -5.85 5.24 -0.38
N VAL A 164 -6.54 4.56 0.54
CA VAL A 164 -7.97 4.77 0.77
C VAL A 164 -8.25 6.21 1.18
N LYS A 165 -7.52 6.68 2.20
CA LYS A 165 -7.68 8.05 2.70
C LYS A 165 -7.13 9.10 1.75
N SER A 166 -6.00 8.84 1.09
CA SER A 166 -5.42 9.79 0.14
C SER A 166 -6.26 9.95 -1.13
N THR A 167 -6.77 8.86 -1.71
CA THR A 167 -7.65 8.98 -2.88
C THR A 167 -9.01 9.59 -2.55
N HIS A 168 -9.59 9.28 -1.39
CA HIS A 168 -10.78 10.00 -0.93
C HIS A 168 -10.51 11.51 -0.84
N LYS A 169 -9.45 11.92 -0.15
CA LYS A 169 -9.15 13.34 0.12
C LYS A 169 -8.70 14.11 -1.12
N PHE A 170 -7.86 13.53 -1.97
CA PHE A 170 -7.22 14.24 -3.08
C PHE A 170 -7.87 13.99 -4.45
N LEU A 171 -8.53 12.85 -4.67
CA LEU A 171 -9.28 12.58 -5.89
C LEU A 171 -10.78 12.88 -5.75
N GLY A 172 -11.28 13.04 -4.52
CA GLY A 172 -12.66 13.42 -4.24
C GLY A 172 -13.67 12.27 -4.32
N VAL A 173 -13.22 11.02 -4.41
CA VAL A 173 -14.13 9.87 -4.53
C VAL A 173 -14.82 9.60 -3.20
N PRO A 174 -16.17 9.56 -3.11
CA PRO A 174 -16.87 9.53 -1.83
C PRO A 174 -16.92 8.14 -1.18
N THR A 175 -16.79 7.06 -1.94
CA THR A 175 -16.76 5.68 -1.40
C THR A 175 -15.44 5.02 -1.76
N VAL A 176 -14.62 4.68 -0.77
CA VAL A 176 -13.28 4.10 -1.01
C VAL A 176 -13.00 2.98 -0.01
N SER A 177 -12.49 1.84 -0.48
CA SER A 177 -12.05 0.74 0.37
C SER A 177 -10.93 -0.07 -0.28
N ALA A 178 -10.10 -0.71 0.54
CA ALA A 178 -9.07 -1.63 0.08
C ALA A 178 -9.27 -3.02 0.65
N ARG A 179 -8.95 -4.05 -0.14
CA ARG A 179 -8.95 -5.45 0.28
C ARG A 179 -7.73 -6.18 -0.25
N PHE A 180 -7.30 -7.18 0.50
CA PHE A 180 -6.12 -7.98 0.23
C PHE A 180 -6.44 -9.46 0.41
N GLY A 181 -5.88 -10.31 -0.44
CA GLY A 181 -5.90 -11.76 -0.29
C GLY A 181 -4.54 -12.35 -0.61
N SER A 182 -4.28 -13.53 -0.09
CA SER A 182 -3.04 -14.26 -0.34
C SER A 182 -3.30 -15.72 -0.68
N ASP A 183 -2.37 -16.33 -1.41
CA ASP A 183 -2.24 -17.78 -1.46
C ASP A 183 -1.06 -18.27 -0.60
N PRO A 184 -1.16 -19.48 -0.04
CA PRO A 184 -2.28 -20.41 -0.16
C PRO A 184 -3.48 -19.95 0.68
N PHE A 185 -4.71 -20.31 0.26
CA PHE A 185 -5.95 -19.91 0.93
C PHE A 185 -5.95 -20.13 2.46
N ILE A 186 -5.26 -21.15 2.95
CA ILE A 186 -5.12 -21.42 4.39
C ILE A 186 -4.50 -20.24 5.17
N TRP A 187 -3.72 -19.37 4.52
CA TRP A 187 -3.19 -18.15 5.15
C TRP A 187 -4.29 -17.16 5.44
N ASN A 188 -5.24 -17.02 4.52
CA ASN A 188 -6.38 -16.14 4.75
C ASN A 188 -7.18 -16.61 5.98
N TRP A 189 -7.36 -17.92 6.14
CA TRP A 189 -8.01 -18.47 7.33
C TRP A 189 -7.21 -18.20 8.62
N GLY A 190 -5.88 -18.34 8.57
CA GLY A 190 -5.01 -18.03 9.71
C GLY A 190 -5.05 -16.55 10.10
N MET A 191 -4.99 -15.65 9.12
CA MET A 191 -5.09 -14.21 9.31
C MET A 191 -6.45 -13.79 9.86
N GLU A 192 -7.54 -14.38 9.35
CA GLU A 192 -8.89 -14.18 9.89
C GLU A 192 -8.98 -14.64 11.34
N THR A 193 -8.40 -15.80 11.66
CA THR A 193 -8.35 -16.33 13.04
C THR A 193 -7.59 -15.35 13.96
N PHE A 194 -6.41 -14.89 13.54
CA PHE A 194 -5.63 -13.93 14.32
C PHE A 194 -6.37 -12.60 14.54
N ALA A 195 -7.01 -12.07 13.50
CA ALA A 195 -7.83 -10.85 13.60
C ALA A 195 -9.05 -11.00 14.53
N ASN A 196 -9.53 -12.23 14.75
CA ASN A 196 -10.68 -12.52 15.60
C ASN A 196 -10.31 -12.85 17.04
N PHE A 197 -9.19 -13.53 17.27
CA PHE A 197 -8.90 -14.16 18.56
C PHE A 197 -7.63 -13.63 19.25
N LEU A 198 -6.70 -13.00 18.53
CA LEU A 198 -5.53 -12.39 19.17
C LEU A 198 -5.88 -10.99 19.68
N PRO A 199 -5.48 -10.63 20.92
CA PRO A 199 -5.60 -9.27 21.41
C PRO A 199 -4.89 -8.27 20.48
N ALA A 200 -5.54 -7.13 20.20
CA ALA A 200 -4.97 -6.11 19.33
C ALA A 200 -3.61 -5.60 19.83
N ASP A 201 -3.38 -5.57 21.14
CA ASP A 201 -2.11 -5.13 21.72
C ASP A 201 -0.93 -6.04 21.35
N ILE A 202 -1.18 -7.35 21.18
CA ILE A 202 -0.17 -8.31 20.70
C ILE A 202 0.17 -8.03 19.23
N LEU A 203 -0.84 -7.80 18.40
CA LEU A 203 -0.69 -7.51 16.97
C LEU A 203 -0.09 -6.11 16.71
N ARG A 204 -0.12 -5.23 17.71
CA ARG A 204 0.45 -3.87 17.64
C ARG A 204 1.91 -3.81 18.10
N ASP A 205 2.39 -4.80 18.84
CA ASP A 205 3.76 -4.85 19.34
C ASP A 205 4.73 -5.35 18.26
N LYS A 206 5.59 -4.46 17.78
CA LYS A 206 6.61 -4.77 16.76
C LYS A 206 7.51 -5.93 17.17
N ASN A 207 7.95 -6.00 18.41
CA ASN A 207 8.89 -7.02 18.86
C ASN A 207 8.22 -8.40 18.88
N ILE A 208 6.95 -8.46 19.28
CA ILE A 208 6.19 -9.71 19.28
C ILE A 208 5.92 -10.14 17.84
N VAL A 209 5.49 -9.23 16.96
CA VAL A 209 5.24 -9.54 15.54
C VAL A 209 6.52 -9.99 14.83
N LEU A 210 7.67 -9.34 15.08
CA LEU A 210 8.95 -9.76 14.51
C LEU A 210 9.31 -11.18 14.96
N LYS A 211 9.20 -11.49 16.25
CA LYS A 211 9.46 -12.85 16.76
C LYS A 211 8.51 -13.89 16.18
N LEU A 212 7.22 -13.55 16.05
CA LEU A 212 6.22 -14.42 15.42
C LEU A 212 6.63 -14.72 13.98
N THR A 213 7.02 -13.67 13.24
CA THR A 213 7.46 -13.75 11.84
C THR A 213 8.73 -14.61 11.71
N GLU A 214 9.72 -14.43 12.57
CA GLU A 214 10.94 -15.26 12.62
C GLU A 214 10.62 -16.73 12.87
N CYS A 215 9.65 -17.02 13.76
CA CYS A 215 9.24 -18.39 14.04
C CYS A 215 8.58 -19.07 12.84
N VAL A 216 7.84 -18.32 12.01
CA VAL A 216 7.13 -18.87 10.85
C VAL A 216 7.92 -18.76 9.54
N ASP A 217 9.03 -17.99 9.49
CA ASP A 217 9.84 -17.79 8.29
C ASP A 217 10.28 -19.08 7.56
N PRO A 218 10.76 -20.15 8.25
CA PRO A 218 11.15 -21.38 7.56
C PRO A 218 9.99 -22.03 6.80
N PHE A 219 8.79 -21.95 7.37
CA PHE A 219 7.58 -22.50 6.77
C PHE A 219 7.09 -21.64 5.61
N ILE A 220 7.17 -20.31 5.75
CA ILE A 220 6.86 -19.37 4.68
C ILE A 220 7.72 -19.62 3.45
N ARG A 221 9.04 -19.77 3.62
CA ARG A 221 9.95 -20.01 2.48
C ARG A 221 9.64 -21.29 1.72
N VAL A 222 9.21 -22.34 2.43
CA VAL A 222 8.76 -23.59 1.80
C VAL A 222 7.51 -23.35 0.98
N ILE A 223 6.56 -22.58 1.52
CA ILE A 223 5.29 -22.28 0.86
C ILE A 223 5.52 -21.39 -0.37
N ASP A 224 6.35 -20.35 -0.26
CA ASP A 224 6.72 -19.47 -1.37
C ASP A 224 7.29 -20.27 -2.56
N GLY A 225 8.12 -21.27 -2.28
CA GLY A 225 8.65 -22.17 -3.32
C GLY A 225 7.60 -23.05 -4.02
N ILE A 226 6.40 -23.20 -3.43
CA ILE A 226 5.31 -24.03 -3.95
C ILE A 226 4.27 -23.19 -4.68
N VAL A 227 3.82 -22.07 -4.09
CA VAL A 227 2.78 -21.20 -4.68
C VAL A 227 3.32 -20.13 -5.63
N GLY A 228 4.64 -19.90 -5.63
CA GLY A 228 5.28 -18.86 -6.44
C GLY A 228 5.14 -17.46 -5.83
N GLU A 229 5.47 -16.44 -6.62
CA GLU A 229 5.66 -15.06 -6.14
C GLU A 229 4.75 -14.05 -6.84
N CYS A 230 3.72 -14.52 -7.54
CA CYS A 230 2.89 -13.66 -8.37
C CYS A 230 2.17 -12.58 -7.54
N VAL A 231 2.14 -11.36 -8.05
CA VAL A 231 1.36 -10.25 -7.50
C VAL A 231 0.33 -9.80 -8.52
N SER A 232 -0.87 -9.46 -8.06
CA SER A 232 -1.85 -8.76 -8.87
C SER A 232 -2.54 -7.66 -8.07
N MET A 233 -2.83 -6.56 -8.76
CA MET A 233 -3.43 -5.37 -8.23
C MET A 233 -4.52 -4.91 -9.19
N ARG A 234 -5.75 -4.85 -8.68
CA ARG A 234 -6.93 -4.46 -9.42
C ARG A 234 -7.58 -3.26 -8.75
N ILE A 235 -7.92 -2.25 -9.54
CA ILE A 235 -8.62 -1.06 -9.08
C ILE A 235 -9.89 -0.91 -9.89
N ASP A 236 -11.03 -0.92 -9.21
CA ASP A 236 -12.33 -0.70 -9.82
C ASP A 236 -12.79 0.73 -9.52
N LEU A 237 -13.18 1.46 -10.56
CA LEU A 237 -13.86 2.75 -10.48
C LEU A 237 -15.29 2.60 -11.00
N GLU A 238 -16.27 2.97 -10.16
CA GLU A 238 -17.68 3.08 -10.54
C GLU A 238 -18.08 4.56 -10.56
N ASN A 239 -18.75 4.99 -11.62
CA ASN A 239 -19.23 6.36 -11.80
C ASN A 239 -20.76 6.46 -11.73
N SER A 240 -21.27 7.67 -11.52
CA SER A 240 -22.68 7.97 -11.30
C SER A 240 -23.63 7.60 -12.45
N ASN A 241 -23.11 7.46 -13.67
CA ASN A 241 -23.90 7.05 -14.85
C ASN A 241 -23.92 5.52 -15.04
N GLY A 242 -23.32 4.75 -14.11
CA GLY A 242 -23.19 3.30 -14.19
C GLY A 242 -21.98 2.80 -14.98
N HIS A 243 -21.17 3.68 -15.56
CA HIS A 243 -19.93 3.29 -16.24
C HIS A 243 -18.88 2.84 -15.22
N ASN A 244 -18.38 1.62 -15.42
CA ASN A 244 -17.38 1.00 -14.58
C ASN A 244 -16.08 0.80 -15.37
N THR A 245 -14.99 1.35 -14.87
CA THR A 245 -13.65 1.13 -15.40
C THR A 245 -12.80 0.34 -14.41
N MET A 246 -11.88 -0.45 -14.95
CA MET A 246 -11.03 -1.32 -14.17
C MET A 246 -9.59 -1.17 -14.66
N GLY A 247 -8.67 -0.99 -13.72
CA GLY A 247 -7.23 -1.09 -13.95
C GLY A 247 -6.71 -2.40 -13.36
N LEU A 248 -5.88 -3.11 -14.11
CA LEU A 248 -5.25 -4.36 -13.67
C LEU A 248 -3.73 -4.28 -13.91
N PHE A 249 -2.98 -4.63 -12.89
CA PHE A 249 -1.53 -4.82 -12.96
C PHE A 249 -1.21 -6.20 -12.39
N THR A 250 -0.54 -7.05 -13.17
CA THR A 250 -0.13 -8.39 -12.74
C THR A 250 1.33 -8.60 -13.10
N HIS A 251 2.09 -9.18 -12.18
CA HIS A 251 3.50 -9.49 -12.39
C HIS A 251 3.86 -10.83 -11.73
N ASN A 252 4.73 -11.62 -12.36
CA ASN A 252 5.08 -12.97 -11.91
C ASN A 252 5.87 -13.02 -10.58
N SER A 253 6.49 -11.91 -10.18
CA SER A 253 7.23 -11.77 -8.92
C SER A 253 7.14 -10.34 -8.38
N LEU A 254 6.76 -10.16 -7.11
CA LEU A 254 6.71 -8.84 -6.47
C LEU A 254 8.12 -8.20 -6.39
N SER A 255 9.16 -9.00 -6.13
CA SER A 255 10.54 -8.50 -5.96
C SER A 255 11.07 -7.77 -7.22
N VAL A 256 10.75 -8.30 -8.40
CA VAL A 256 11.10 -7.69 -9.70
C VAL A 256 10.17 -6.52 -10.04
N GLY A 257 8.89 -6.63 -9.67
CA GLY A 257 7.93 -5.54 -9.81
C GLY A 257 8.33 -4.31 -8.98
N LEU A 258 8.85 -4.52 -7.76
CA LEU A 258 9.31 -3.48 -6.84
C LEU A 258 10.53 -2.75 -7.41
N CYS A 259 11.48 -3.47 -8.01
CA CYS A 259 12.62 -2.84 -8.70
C CYS A 259 12.18 -2.03 -9.92
N SER A 260 11.19 -2.50 -10.68
CA SER A 260 10.73 -1.83 -11.90
C SER A 260 9.92 -0.57 -11.61
N SER A 261 9.14 -0.55 -10.51
CA SER A 261 8.36 0.63 -10.10
C SER A 261 9.24 1.76 -9.54
N CYS A 262 10.34 1.44 -8.85
CA CYS A 262 11.32 2.44 -8.40
C CYS A 262 12.11 3.11 -9.55
N ILE A 263 12.18 2.52 -10.74
CA ILE A 263 13.00 3.00 -11.87
C ILE A 263 12.25 3.99 -12.80
N CYS A 264 10.93 4.18 -12.65
CA CYS A 264 10.16 5.08 -13.52
C CYS A 264 10.41 6.59 -13.32
N SER A 265 11.42 7.00 -12.54
CA SER A 265 11.76 8.41 -12.33
C SER A 265 13.19 8.77 -12.73
N SER A 266 13.66 8.35 -13.91
CA SER A 266 14.76 9.04 -14.61
C SER A 266 14.89 8.60 -16.07
N ASN A 267 14.16 9.27 -16.98
CA ASN A 267 14.65 9.62 -18.32
C ASN A 267 13.56 10.36 -19.12
N SER A 268 13.35 11.63 -18.81
CA SER A 268 12.89 12.58 -19.84
C SER A 268 14.08 13.44 -20.28
N ARG A 269 15.01 12.86 -21.04
CA ARG A 269 15.87 13.69 -21.88
C ARG A 269 15.02 14.16 -23.05
N ARG A 270 14.72 15.46 -23.04
CA ARG A 270 14.26 16.21 -24.22
C ARG A 270 15.18 15.85 -25.38
N GLN A 271 14.61 15.33 -26.46
CA GLN A 271 15.20 15.51 -27.78
C GLN A 271 14.42 16.62 -28.47
N HIS A 272 15.20 17.55 -29.03
CA HIS A 272 14.78 18.70 -29.80
C HIS A 272 14.00 18.33 -31.05
#